data_AF-A0AAI9AG33-F1
#
_entry.id   AF-A0AAI9AG33-F1
#
_cell.length_a   1.000
_cell.length_b   1.000
_cell.length_c   1.000
_cell.angle_alpha   90.00
_cell.angle_beta   90.00
_cell.angle_gamma   90.00
#
_symmetry.space_group_name_H-M   'P 1'
#
loop_
_entity.id
_entity.type
_entity.pdbx_description
1 polymer ?
#
loop_
_entity_poly.entity_id
_entity_poly.type
_entity_poly.pdbx_seq_one_letter_code
_entity_poly.pdbx_strand_id
1 'polypeptide(L)'
;RDRYEVTKNKNDKYVYKVPTLRNIDKTAPYFHNGSVKSLKKAIYLMGKWNLGIEIPNKDIDYIYLFLKTLTGKQPKSLDEN
;
A
#
# COMPACT_ATOMS: atom_id res chain seq x y z
N ARG A 1 -12.57 -7.77 -4.28
CA ARG A 1 -13.55 -7.06 -5.12
C ARG A 1 -12.84 -5.97 -5.92
N ASP A 2 -12.85 -6.06 -7.24
CA ASP A 2 -12.36 -5.01 -8.15
C ASP A 2 -13.49 -4.03 -8.56
N ARG A 3 -13.17 -3.01 -9.37
CA ARG A 3 -14.15 -2.01 -9.82
C ARG A 3 -15.17 -2.58 -10.81
N TYR A 4 -14.79 -3.55 -11.64
CA TYR A 4 -15.70 -4.24 -12.57
C TYR A 4 -16.87 -4.91 -11.87
N GLU A 5 -16.64 -5.53 -10.71
CA GLU A 5 -17.73 -6.13 -9.91
C GLU A 5 -18.80 -5.10 -9.48
N VAL A 6 -18.50 -3.80 -9.51
CA VAL A 6 -19.44 -2.70 -9.23
C VAL A 6 -20.06 -2.15 -10.53
N THR A 7 -19.24 -1.83 -11.52
CA THR A 7 -19.68 -1.04 -12.71
C THR A 7 -20.13 -1.87 -13.90
N LYS A 8 -19.72 -3.15 -13.96
CA LYS A 8 -19.89 -4.05 -15.12
C LYS A 8 -19.23 -3.56 -16.42
N ASN A 9 -18.41 -2.51 -16.38
CA ASN A 9 -17.62 -2.07 -17.53
C ASN A 9 -16.35 -2.91 -17.65
N LYS A 10 -16.14 -3.60 -18.78
CA LYS A 10 -14.96 -4.46 -19.00
C LYS A 10 -13.62 -3.75 -18.79
N ASN A 11 -13.56 -2.43 -18.99
CA ASN A 11 -12.35 -1.63 -18.76
C ASN A 11 -12.00 -1.45 -17.27
N ASP A 12 -12.93 -1.73 -16.36
CA ASP A 12 -12.73 -1.63 -14.91
C ASP A 12 -12.20 -2.93 -14.27
N LYS A 13 -11.87 -3.95 -15.08
CA LYS A 13 -11.28 -5.20 -14.58
C LYS A 13 -9.91 -4.93 -13.97
N TYR A 14 -9.64 -5.50 -12.80
CA TYR A 14 -8.39 -5.33 -12.05
C TYR A 14 -8.09 -3.88 -11.64
N VAL A 15 -9.07 -2.98 -11.73
CA VAL A 15 -8.95 -1.62 -11.22
C VAL A 15 -9.36 -1.61 -9.75
N TYR A 16 -8.48 -1.10 -8.89
CA TYR A 16 -8.70 -0.96 -7.45
C TYR A 16 -8.60 0.49 -7.03
N LYS A 17 -9.28 0.85 -5.95
CA LYS A 17 -9.16 2.18 -5.35
C LYS A 17 -7.74 2.37 -4.79
N VAL A 18 -7.12 3.52 -5.04
CA VAL A 18 -5.86 3.90 -4.41
C VAL A 18 -6.10 4.07 -2.89
N PRO A 19 -5.42 3.29 -2.04
CA PRO A 19 -5.60 3.39 -0.59
C PRO A 19 -4.95 4.67 -0.04
N THR A 20 -5.38 5.10 1.14
CA THR A 20 -4.62 6.08 1.92
C THR A 20 -3.32 5.43 2.42
N LEU A 21 -2.24 6.22 2.48
CA LEU A 21 -0.95 5.78 3.04
C LEU A 21 -0.76 6.22 4.50
N ARG A 22 -1.76 6.87 5.12
CA ARG A 22 -1.72 7.23 6.54
C ARG A 22 -1.72 5.95 7.39
N ASN A 23 -0.85 5.89 8.39
CA ASN A 23 -0.62 4.73 9.26
C ASN A 23 -0.14 3.46 8.54
N ILE A 24 0.40 3.56 7.32
CA ILE A 24 0.78 2.38 6.52
C ILE A 24 1.82 1.46 7.20
N ASP A 25 2.65 2.00 8.09
CA ASP A 25 3.60 1.21 8.89
C ASP A 25 2.90 0.22 9.85
N LYS A 26 1.61 0.42 10.15
CA LYS A 26 0.82 -0.37 11.10
C LYS A 26 -0.28 -1.22 10.45
N THR A 27 -0.41 -1.21 9.13
CA THR A 27 -1.52 -1.85 8.41
C THR A 27 -1.07 -2.99 7.50
N ALA A 28 0.03 -3.67 7.84
CA ALA A 28 0.38 -4.91 7.16
C ALA A 28 -0.70 -5.97 7.43
N PRO A 29 -0.95 -6.90 6.49
CA PRO A 29 -0.30 -7.03 5.18
C PRO A 29 -0.88 -6.08 4.11
N TYR A 30 -0.10 -5.86 3.04
CA TYR A 30 -0.36 -4.88 1.97
C TYR A 30 -1.05 -5.49 0.74
N PHE A 31 -1.58 -4.59 -0.10
CA PHE A 31 -2.41 -4.86 -1.29
C PHE A 31 -3.81 -5.39 -0.99
N HIS A 32 -4.67 -5.43 -2.02
CA HIS A 32 -6.09 -5.76 -1.91
C HIS A 32 -6.37 -7.20 -1.43
N ASN A 33 -5.36 -8.07 -1.47
CA ASN A 33 -5.43 -9.47 -1.06
C ASN A 33 -4.51 -9.81 0.12
N GLY A 34 -3.84 -8.81 0.73
CA GLY A 34 -2.92 -9.04 1.84
C GLY A 34 -1.71 -9.92 1.50
N SER A 35 -1.30 -9.99 0.24
CA SER A 35 -0.25 -10.92 -0.22
C SER A 35 1.16 -10.53 0.20
N VAL A 36 1.41 -9.29 0.63
CA VAL A 36 2.76 -8.79 0.91
C VAL A 36 2.88 -8.31 2.35
N LYS A 37 3.80 -8.89 3.11
CA LYS A 37 3.99 -8.56 4.54
C LYS A 37 4.95 -7.40 4.78
N SER A 38 5.86 -7.10 3.85
CA SER A 38 6.91 -6.10 4.01
C SER A 38 6.58 -4.80 3.28
N LEU A 39 6.67 -3.66 4.00
CA LEU A 39 6.41 -2.35 3.41
C LEU A 39 7.44 -2.01 2.33
N LYS A 40 8.72 -2.33 2.56
CA LYS A 40 9.78 -2.16 1.56
C LYS A 40 9.50 -2.97 0.29
N LYS A 41 9.01 -4.21 0.45
CA LYS A 41 8.62 -5.03 -0.70
C LYS A 41 7.43 -4.45 -1.44
N ALA A 42 6.45 -3.91 -0.71
CA ALA A 42 5.30 -3.24 -1.32
C ALA A 42 5.73 -2.00 -2.15
N ILE A 43 6.65 -1.17 -1.63
CA ILE A 43 7.22 -0.01 -2.36
C ILE A 43 7.90 -0.48 -3.66
N TYR A 44 8.76 -1.49 -3.58
CA TYR A 44 9.43 -2.06 -4.74
C TYR A 44 8.44 -2.55 -5.81
N LEU A 45 7.42 -3.31 -5.39
CA LEU A 45 6.42 -3.85 -6.31
C LEU A 45 5.55 -2.76 -6.94
N MET A 46 5.26 -1.67 -6.22
CA MET A 46 4.54 -0.52 -6.80
C MET A 46 5.36 0.17 -7.89
N GLY A 47 6.66 0.37 -7.68
CA GLY A 47 7.54 0.90 -8.73
C GLY A 47 7.55 0.02 -9.98
N LYS A 48 7.68 -1.30 -9.77
CA LYS A 48 7.75 -2.27 -10.87
C LYS A 48 6.43 -2.42 -11.63
N TRP A 49 5.32 -2.62 -10.92
CA TRP A 49 4.03 -2.95 -11.53
C TRP A 49 3.28 -1.75 -12.08
N ASN A 50 3.34 -0.60 -11.41
CA ASN A 50 2.55 0.56 -11.82
C ASN A 50 3.32 1.51 -12.75
N LEU A 51 4.64 1.63 -12.54
CA LEU A 51 5.47 2.60 -13.27
C LEU A 51 6.44 1.93 -14.24
N GLY A 52 6.64 0.60 -14.14
CA GLY A 52 7.60 -0.12 -14.97
C GLY A 52 9.07 0.19 -14.63
N ILE A 53 9.35 0.72 -13.44
CA ILE A 53 10.71 1.11 -13.02
C ILE A 53 11.25 0.20 -11.92
N GLU A 54 12.56 -0.01 -11.91
CA GLU A 54 13.26 -0.60 -10.77
C GLU A 54 13.82 0.52 -9.88
N ILE A 55 13.22 0.68 -8.70
CA ILE A 55 13.64 1.70 -7.73
C ILE A 55 14.93 1.22 -7.04
N PRO A 56 16.01 2.01 -6.99
CA PRO A 56 17.21 1.68 -6.23
C PRO A 56 16.90 1.44 -4.76
N ASN A 57 17.62 0.50 -4.12
CA ASN A 57 17.39 0.15 -2.71
C ASN A 57 17.48 1.37 -1.77
N LYS A 58 18.40 2.30 -2.04
CA LYS A 58 18.55 3.54 -1.29
C LYS A 58 17.28 4.41 -1.32
N ASP A 59 16.63 4.50 -2.46
CA ASP A 59 15.41 5.28 -2.61
C ASP A 59 14.21 4.58 -1.98
N ILE A 60 14.16 3.23 -2.05
CA ILE A 60 13.18 2.44 -1.29
C ILE A 60 13.30 2.73 0.21
N ASP A 61 14.53 2.84 0.73
CA ASP A 61 14.78 3.16 2.13
C ASP A 61 14.31 4.58 2.49
N TYR A 62 14.56 5.57 1.63
CA TYR A 62 14.06 6.93 1.84
C TYR A 62 12.53 7.01 1.79
N ILE A 63 11.88 6.35 0.83
CA ILE A 63 10.42 6.27 0.75
C ILE A 63 9.87 5.57 1.99
N TYR A 64 10.49 4.46 2.40
CA TYR A 64 10.10 3.75 3.61
C TYR A 64 10.18 4.64 4.85
N LEU A 65 11.29 5.37 5.05
CA LEU A 65 11.45 6.31 6.16
C LEU A 65 10.39 7.42 6.14
N PHE A 66 10.11 7.99 4.97
CA PHE A 66 9.03 8.96 4.81
C PHE A 66 7.67 8.36 5.19
N LEU A 67 7.34 7.16 4.69
CA LEU A 67 6.06 6.52 4.99
C LEU A 67 5.88 6.23 6.50
N LYS A 68 6.97 5.99 7.24
CA LYS A 68 6.89 5.84 8.71
C LYS A 68 6.44 7.11 9.41
N THR A 69 6.74 8.30 8.87
CA THR A 69 6.32 9.57 9.45
C THR A 69 4.81 9.81 9.31
N LEU A 70 4.14 9.06 8.43
CA LEU A 70 2.68 9.13 8.23
C LEU A 70 1.87 8.41 9.31
N THR A 71 2.51 7.90 10.35
CA THR A 71 1.85 7.24 11.48
C THR A 71 1.41 8.28 12.51
N GLY A 72 0.10 8.45 12.65
CA GLY A 72 -0.49 9.33 13.66
C GLY A 72 -0.73 8.62 14.99
N LYS A 73 -1.00 9.43 16.02
CA LYS A 73 -1.50 8.95 17.32
C LYS A 73 -2.81 8.18 17.11
N GLN A 74 -2.87 6.94 17.60
CA GLN A 74 -4.08 6.14 17.56
C GLN A 74 -5.04 6.58 18.68
N PRO A 75 -6.36 6.38 18.51
CA PRO A 75 -7.31 6.45 19.61
C PRO A 75 -6.92 5.44 20.70
N LYS A 76 -7.09 5.81 21.98
CA LYS A 76 -6.75 4.94 23.13
C LYS A 76 -7.41 3.57 23.05
N SER A 77 -8.61 3.48 22.47
CA SER A 77 -9.33 2.21 22.29
C SER A 77 -8.60 1.18 21.43
N LEU A 78 -7.57 1.58 20.66
CA LEU A 78 -6.77 0.68 19.84
C LEU A 78 -5.41 0.30 20.49
N ASP A 79 -5.04 0.94 21.60
CA ASP A 79 -3.76 0.70 22.29
C ASP A 79 -3.86 -0.41 23.37
N GLU A 80 -5.06 -0.94 23.65
CA GLU A 80 -5.33 -1.87 24.78
C GLU A 80 -5.25 -3.37 24.43
N ASN A 81 -4.53 -3.78 23.38
CA ASN A 81 -4.27 -5.21 23.09
C ASN A 81 -2.79 -5.51 22.89
#